data_AF-A0A820YA54-F1
#
_entry.id   AF-A0A820YA54-F1
#
_cell.length_a   1.000
_cell.length_b   1.000
_cell.length_c   1.000
_cell.angle_alpha   90.00
_cell.angle_beta   90.00
_cell.angle_gamma   90.00
#
_symmetry.space_group_name_H-M   'P 1'
#
loop_
_entity.id
_entity.type
_entity.pdbx_description
1 polymer ?
#
loop_
_entity_poly.entity_id
_entity_poly.type
_entity_poly.pdbx_seq_one_letter_code
_entity_poly.pdbx_strand_id
1 'polypeptide(L)'
;MHTVFRVVEIKQTHKNNRLWEVHLTITDENDPQLSTLTNRIKEEVRGSTGWYRMGKLMLQLGHFNQAEELYNELLKNASTDSDRAFIYHMLGYLKNNQ
;
A
#
# COMPACT_ATOMS: atom_id res chain seq x y z
N MET A 1 2.55 -7.26 15.58
CA MET A 1 1.99 -7.73 14.30
C MET A 1 0.48 -7.84 14.46
N HIS A 2 -0.30 -7.33 13.51
CA HIS A 2 -1.73 -7.61 13.47
C HIS A 2 -1.95 -8.97 12.81
N THR A 3 -2.80 -9.82 13.39
CA THR A 3 -3.17 -11.10 12.80
C THR A 3 -4.06 -10.85 11.58
N VAL A 4 -3.62 -11.31 10.41
CA VAL A 4 -4.39 -11.24 9.17
C VAL A 4 -5.14 -12.56 8.99
N PHE A 5 -6.40 -12.47 8.57
CA PHE A 5 -7.25 -13.61 8.26
C PHE A 5 -7.66 -13.56 6.78
N ARG A 6 -7.60 -14.69 6.11
CA ARG A 6 -8.14 -14.86 4.74
C ARG A 6 -9.56 -15.40 4.82
N VAL A 7 -10.47 -14.77 4.08
CA VAL A 7 -11.80 -15.34 3.80
C VAL A 7 -11.64 -16.50 2.83
N VAL A 8 -11.98 -17.71 3.29
CA VAL A 8 -11.94 -18.93 2.49
C VAL A 8 -13.29 -19.20 1.83
N GLU A 9 -14.36 -18.98 2.60
CA GLU A 9 -15.71 -19.27 2.15
C GLU A 9 -16.69 -18.30 2.80
N ILE A 10 -17.68 -17.87 2.03
CA ILE A 10 -18.85 -17.15 2.51
C ILE A 10 -20.05 -17.97 2.05
N LYS A 11 -20.82 -18.50 3.00
CA LYS A 11 -22.02 -19.30 2.69
C LYS A 11 -23.22 -18.86 3.50
N GLN A 12 -24.40 -18.99 2.91
CA GLN A 12 -25.65 -18.68 3.58
C GLN A 12 -26.07 -19.87 4.44
N THR A 13 -26.53 -19.62 5.66
CA THR A 13 -26.92 -20.73 6.54
C THR A 13 -28.22 -21.37 6.04
N HIS A 14 -28.27 -22.70 5.97
CA HIS A 14 -29.46 -23.42 5.51
C HIS A 14 -30.71 -23.18 6.38
N LYS A 15 -30.52 -22.70 7.62
CA LYS A 15 -31.61 -22.48 8.59
C LYS A 15 -32.23 -21.09 8.50
N ASN A 16 -31.53 -20.10 7.97
CA ASN A 16 -32.02 -18.72 7.86
C ASN A 16 -31.31 -18.01 6.71
N ASN A 17 -32.10 -17.65 5.70
CA ASN A 17 -31.65 -16.90 4.52
C ASN A 17 -31.20 -15.45 4.83
N ARG A 18 -31.31 -14.99 6.07
CA ARG A 18 -30.75 -13.70 6.52
C ARG A 18 -29.43 -13.85 7.26
N LEU A 19 -28.94 -15.07 7.48
CA LEU A 19 -27.67 -15.33 8.16
C LEU A 19 -26.63 -15.88 7.19
N TRP A 20 -25.42 -15.35 7.31
CA TRP A 20 -24.24 -15.73 6.55
C TRP A 20 -23.14 -16.21 7.50
N GLU A 21 -22.49 -17.30 7.11
CA GLU A 21 -21.32 -17.87 7.77
C GLU A 21 -20.08 -17.56 6.93
N VAL A 22 -19.06 -17.00 7.58
CA VAL A 22 -17.79 -16.64 6.94
C VAL A 22 -16.69 -17.47 7.55
N HIS A 23 -16.08 -18.34 6.76
CA HIS A 23 -14.93 -19.12 7.18
C HIS A 23 -13.65 -18.32 6.96
N LEU A 24 -12.94 -18.08 8.06
CA LEU A 24 -11.66 -17.39 8.09
C LEU A 24 -10.54 -18.39 8.41
N THR A 25 -9.40 -18.26 7.74
CA THR A 25 -8.17 -18.96 8.11
C THR A 25 -7.08 -17.97 8.46
N ILE A 26 -6.25 -18.29 9.44
CA ILE A 26 -5.09 -17.48 9.81
C ILE A 26 -4.05 -17.56 8.70
N THR A 27 -3.47 -16.42 8.33
CA THR A 27 -2.30 -16.38 7.44
C THR A 27 -1.02 -16.31 8.27
N ASP A 28 0.09 -16.82 7.73
CA ASP A 28 1.41 -16.69 8.33
C ASP A 28 2.39 -15.97 7.38
N GLU A 29 3.63 -15.80 7.82
CA GLU A 29 4.69 -15.12 7.07
C GLU A 29 5.08 -15.85 5.77
N ASN A 30 4.75 -17.13 5.65
CA ASN A 30 5.04 -17.99 4.50
C ASN A 30 3.84 -18.14 3.57
N ASP A 31 2.76 -17.38 3.78
CA ASP A 31 1.57 -17.44 2.95
C ASP A 31 1.91 -17.08 1.48
N PRO A 32 1.74 -18.01 0.52
CA PRO A 32 2.18 -17.80 -0.86
C PRO A 32 1.45 -16.65 -1.57
N GLN A 33 0.18 -16.39 -1.24
CA GLN A 33 -0.58 -15.31 -1.86
C GLN A 33 -0.13 -13.96 -1.30
N LEU A 34 0.10 -13.86 0.02
CA LEU A 34 0.64 -12.64 0.63
C LEU A 34 2.05 -12.34 0.09
N SER A 35 2.88 -13.37 -0.06
CA SER A 35 4.20 -13.25 -0.68
C SER A 35 4.10 -12.75 -2.13
N THR A 36 3.22 -13.34 -2.93
CA THR A 36 2.98 -12.93 -4.32
C THR A 36 2.49 -11.48 -4.42
N LEU A 37 1.51 -11.11 -3.59
CA LEU A 37 0.98 -9.75 -3.51
C LEU A 37 2.07 -8.76 -3.11
N THR A 38 2.86 -9.09 -2.09
CA THR A 38 3.96 -8.23 -1.61
C THR A 38 5.00 -8.00 -2.71
N ASN A 39 5.35 -9.05 -3.45
CA ASN A 39 6.27 -8.93 -4.58
C ASN A 39 5.67 -8.07 -5.69
N ARG A 40 4.39 -8.22 -6.01
CA ARG A 40 3.72 -7.38 -7.00
C ARG A 40 3.71 -5.91 -6.59
N ILE A 41 3.40 -5.60 -5.33
CA ILE A 41 3.44 -4.23 -4.80
C ILE A 41 4.86 -3.65 -4.95
N LYS A 42 5.90 -4.40 -4.57
CA LYS A 42 7.30 -3.96 -4.72
C LYS A 42 7.66 -3.60 -6.16
N GLU A 43 7.12 -4.34 -7.13
CA GLU A 43 7.30 -4.07 -8.56
C GLU A 43 6.60 -2.78 -9.01
N GLU A 44 5.38 -2.55 -8.53
CA GLU A 44 4.60 -1.36 -8.87
C GLU A 44 5.16 -0.09 -8.24
N VAL A 45 5.62 -0.15 -6.98
CA VAL A 45 6.20 1.01 -6.30
C VAL A 45 7.68 1.21 -6.59
N ARG A 46 8.26 0.54 -7.59
CA ARG A 46 9.68 0.65 -7.95
C ARG A 46 10.15 2.12 -8.02
N GLY A 47 11.35 2.35 -7.51
CA GLY A 47 11.93 3.69 -7.40
C GLY A 47 13.41 3.61 -7.07
N SER A 48 14.13 4.70 -7.36
CA SER A 48 15.58 4.79 -7.20
C SER A 48 16.04 4.68 -5.74
N THR A 49 15.21 5.07 -4.78
CA THR A 49 15.52 5.01 -3.34
C THR A 49 14.43 4.30 -2.54
N GLY A 50 14.78 3.82 -1.35
CA GLY A 50 13.79 3.27 -0.40
C GLY A 50 12.69 4.28 -0.06
N TRP A 51 13.04 5.55 0.12
CA TRP A 51 12.10 6.62 0.44
C TRP A 51 11.12 6.92 -0.69
N TYR A 52 11.57 6.93 -1.94
CA TYR A 52 10.68 7.12 -3.07
C TYR A 52 9.71 5.96 -3.25
N ARG A 53 10.17 4.73 -3.00
CA ARG A 53 9.28 3.55 -2.98
C ARG A 53 8.25 3.66 -1.86
N MET A 54 8.64 4.15 -0.68
CA MET A 54 7.73 4.37 0.43
C MET A 54 6.66 5.42 0.11
N GLY A 55 7.04 6.57 -0.45
CA GLY A 55 6.08 7.60 -0.84
C GLY A 55 5.08 7.13 -1.92
N LYS A 56 5.56 6.34 -2.89
CA LYS A 56 4.69 5.70 -3.89
C LYS A 56 3.74 4.66 -3.27
N LEU A 57 4.20 3.89 -2.28
CA LEU A 57 3.36 2.95 -1.55
C LEU A 57 2.26 3.67 -0.77
N MET A 58 2.61 4.74 -0.05
CA MET A 58 1.63 5.56 0.68
C MET A 58 0.56 6.12 -0.27
N LEU A 59 0.96 6.60 -1.44
CA LEU A 59 0.05 7.05 -2.50
C LEU A 59 -0.89 5.93 -2.98
N GLN A 60 -0.38 4.73 -3.28
CA GLN A 60 -1.21 3.59 -3.70
C GLN A 60 -2.22 3.16 -2.62
N LEU A 61 -1.87 3.33 -1.36
CA LEU A 61 -2.73 3.02 -0.21
C LEU A 61 -3.68 4.16 0.18
N GLY A 62 -3.63 5.30 -0.52
CA GLY A 62 -4.47 6.48 -0.23
C GLY A 62 -4.01 7.31 0.97
N HIS A 63 -2.81 7.07 1.49
CA HIS A 63 -2.20 7.83 2.59
C HIS A 63 -1.58 9.15 2.09
N PHE A 64 -2.38 10.00 1.44
CA PHE A 64 -1.89 11.19 0.73
C PHE A 64 -1.15 12.18 1.63
N ASN A 65 -1.68 12.44 2.83
CA ASN A 65 -1.06 13.38 3.77
C ASN A 65 0.33 12.91 4.23
N GLN A 66 0.46 11.61 4.54
CA GLN A 66 1.74 11.03 4.96
C GLN A 66 2.76 11.02 3.80
N ALA A 67 2.29 10.76 2.58
CA ALA A 67 3.13 10.84 1.40
C ALA A 67 3.62 12.28 1.15
N GLU A 68 2.74 13.28 1.31
CA GLU A 68 3.09 14.70 1.18
C GLU A 68 4.12 15.14 2.23
N GLU A 69 3.93 14.77 3.50
CA GLU A 69 4.90 15.02 4.57
C GLU A 69 6.26 14.42 4.23
N LEU A 70 6.30 13.16 3.79
CA LEU A 70 7.53 12.48 3.40
C LEU A 70 8.24 13.20 2.24
N TYR A 71 7.52 13.55 1.17
CA TYR A 71 8.14 14.22 0.02
C TYR A 71 8.63 15.63 0.36
N ASN A 72 7.94 16.35 1.25
CA ASN A 72 8.41 17.65 1.75
C ASN A 72 9.70 17.52 2.57
N GLU A 73 9.83 16.49 3.42
CA GLU A 73 11.08 16.22 4.15
C GLU A 73 12.23 15.81 3.22
N LEU A 74 11.94 15.02 2.17
CA LEU A 74 12.93 14.68 1.15
C LEU A 74 13.37 15.92 0.35
N LEU A 75 12.45 16.85 0.09
CA LEU A 75 12.75 18.08 -0.65
C LEU A 75 13.76 18.97 0.08
N LYS A 76 13.63 19.09 1.41
CA LYS A 76 14.58 19.85 2.26
C LYS A 76 16.02 19.35 2.13
N ASN A 77 16.18 18.06 1.86
CA ASN A 77 17.48 17.38 1.79
C ASN A 77 17.88 16.99 0.35
N ALA A 78 17.21 17.53 -0.66
CA ALA A 78 17.46 17.16 -2.05
C ALA A 78 18.81 17.74 -2.54
N SER A 79 19.75 16.84 -2.84
CA SER A 79 21.12 17.21 -3.25
C SER A 79 21.23 17.58 -4.74
N THR A 80 20.32 17.10 -5.58
CA THR A 80 20.38 17.30 -7.03
C THR A 80 19.10 17.91 -7.60
N ASP A 81 19.20 18.57 -8.74
CA ASP A 81 18.03 19.05 -9.48
C ASP A 81 17.14 17.92 -9.96
N SER A 82 17.72 16.76 -10.27
CA SER A 82 16.96 15.56 -10.62
C SER A 82 16.08 15.09 -9.47
N ASP A 83 16.60 15.08 -8.23
CA ASP A 83 15.83 14.71 -7.04
C ASP A 83 14.72 15.72 -6.80
N ARG A 84 15.01 17.03 -6.89
CA ARG A 84 14.01 18.09 -6.76
C ARG A 84 12.90 17.94 -7.80
N ALA A 85 13.26 17.75 -9.07
CA ALA A 85 12.30 17.59 -10.16
C ALA A 85 11.37 16.38 -9.93
N PHE A 86 11.94 15.24 -9.53
CA PHE A 86 11.15 14.06 -9.19
C PHE A 86 10.21 14.32 -8.01
N ILE A 87 10.71 14.94 -6.93
CA ILE A 87 9.92 15.22 -5.73
C ILE A 87 8.77 16.19 -6.06
N TYR A 88 9.03 17.27 -6.80
CA TYR A 88 7.98 18.19 -7.23
C TYR A 88 6.93 17.51 -8.12
N HIS A 89 7.35 16.63 -9.03
CA HIS A 89 6.42 15.83 -9.82
C HIS A 89 5.51 14.97 -8.92
N MET A 90 6.07 14.30 -7.91
CA MET A 90 5.29 13.48 -6.97
C MET A 90 4.34 14.31 -6.11
N LEU A 91 4.76 15.49 -5.64
CA LEU A 91 3.88 16.42 -4.91
C LEU A 91 2.73 16.92 -5.78
N GLY A 92 2.99 17.24 -7.05
CA GLY A 92 1.94 17.61 -8.01
C GLY A 92 0.96 16.46 -8.25
N TYR A 93 1.47 15.24 -8.42
CA TYR A 93 0.63 14.05 -8.55
C TYR A 93 -0.26 13.85 -7.31
N LEU A 94 0.29 14.01 -6.10
CA LEU A 94 -0.47 13.92 -4.85
C LEU A 94 -1.64 14.92 -4.82
N LYS A 95 -1.38 16.19 -5.15
CA LYS A 95 -2.41 17.23 -5.17
C LYS A 95 -3.53 16.97 -6.18
N ASN A 96 -3.23 16.29 -7.30
CA ASN A 96 -4.23 15.92 -8.28
C ASN A 96 -5.12 14.73 -7.85
N ASN A 97 -4.70 13.96 -6.84
CA ASN A 97 -5.44 12.80 -6.33
C ASN A 97 -6.11 13.06 -4.95
N GLN A 98 -6.00 14.27 -4.42
CA GLN A 98 -6.71 14.76 -3.22
C GLN A 98 -8.02 15.42 -3.61
#